data_AF-A0A2S6CQJ5-F1
#
_entry.id   AF-A0A2S6CQJ5-F1
#
_cell.length_a   1.000
_cell.length_b   1.000
_cell.length_c   1.000
_cell.angle_alpha   90.00
_cell.angle_beta   90.00
_cell.angle_gamma   90.00
#
_symmetry.space_group_name_H-M   'P 1'
#
loop_
_entity.id
_entity.type
_entity.pdbx_description
1 polymer ?
#
loop_
_entity_poly.entity_id
_entity_poly.type
_entity_poly.pdbx_seq_one_letter_code
_entity_poly.pdbx_strand_id
1 'polypeptide(L)'
;MTITLSNQLWLYDTTLRDGTQREGLSVSIEDKLRIAYRLDELGIPFIEGGWPGANPKDVQFFWQLQQKPLKQAEIVPFCSTRRPYTKAVDEPMLEAILAASTRWVTIFGKSWDLHVIEGLKTSLDENLAMIGDTIEYLRSQGKRVIYDAEHWFDGYKQNPDYALQTLKTAMTAGAEWLVLCDTNGGTLPHEVSEIVSVVIGQEQKTIPQIGIHTHNDSEMAVANALAAVMAGAKMVQGTINGYGERCGNANLCSLIPNLQLKLGYSCIGEHQLNQLTGVSHFVSEVVNLAPDEHAAFVGRSAFAHKGGIHVSAVERNPLTYEHIQPEQVGNRRRIVISEQSGLSNVLSKARTLGIELDKNDPQTRQILQRMKELESEGYQFEAAEASFALLIYEALGQRKQFFEVKGFQVHCDLVEMKETTNSLATVKVAVNGKNILEAAEGNGPVAALDAALRKALVNFYPPIADFELTDYKVRILNGNTGTSAKTRALVESGNGQKRWTTIGVSTNIVEASYQAVVAGLEYGLLLYFQPK
;
A
#
# COMPACT_ATOMS: atom_id res chain seq x y z
N MET A 1 -18.16 24.58 -7.11
CA MET A 1 -19.54 24.12 -6.88
C MET A 1 -19.83 24.25 -5.40
N THR A 2 -20.89 24.95 -5.01
CA THR A 2 -21.34 25.02 -3.61
C THR A 2 -21.70 23.63 -3.13
N ILE A 3 -21.00 23.14 -2.10
CA ILE A 3 -21.25 21.85 -1.45
C ILE A 3 -22.63 21.92 -0.81
N THR A 4 -23.63 21.32 -1.44
CA THR A 4 -24.93 21.08 -0.81
C THR A 4 -24.77 19.95 0.21
N LEU A 5 -25.21 20.18 1.45
CA LEU A 5 -25.21 19.22 2.58
C LEU A 5 -25.84 17.84 2.28
N SER A 6 -26.47 17.64 1.12
CA SER A 6 -27.14 16.38 0.72
C SER A 6 -26.20 15.23 0.37
N ASN A 7 -24.91 15.48 0.12
CA ASN A 7 -23.96 14.46 -0.40
C ASN A 7 -22.82 14.10 0.58
N GLN A 8 -22.95 14.40 1.87
CA GLN A 8 -21.96 13.99 2.86
C GLN A 8 -22.02 12.46 3.07
N LEU A 9 -20.85 11.81 2.98
CA LEU A 9 -20.68 10.40 3.31
C LEU A 9 -19.67 10.28 4.46
N TRP A 10 -19.94 9.40 5.42
CA TRP A 10 -19.07 9.19 6.57
C TRP A 10 -18.13 8.01 6.32
N LEU A 11 -16.82 8.23 6.47
CA LEU A 11 -15.83 7.16 6.43
C LEU A 11 -15.55 6.69 7.85
N TYR A 12 -15.41 5.39 8.03
CA TYR A 12 -15.06 4.79 9.31
C TYR A 12 -13.91 3.82 9.09
N ASP A 13 -12.73 4.15 9.60
CA ASP A 13 -11.53 3.32 9.45
C ASP A 13 -11.46 2.27 10.57
N THR A 14 -11.28 1.01 10.17
CA THR A 14 -11.09 -0.13 11.07
C THR A 14 -9.66 -0.68 11.03
N THR A 15 -8.68 0.06 10.48
CA THR A 15 -7.31 -0.43 10.25
C THR A 15 -6.63 -0.86 11.54
N LEU A 16 -6.87 -0.15 12.65
CA LEU A 16 -6.23 -0.41 13.95
C LEU A 16 -6.89 -1.53 14.78
N ARG A 17 -8.01 -2.08 14.32
CA ARG A 17 -8.69 -3.23 14.92
C ARG A 17 -8.80 -4.36 13.92
N ASP A 18 -9.74 -4.27 12.99
CA ASP A 18 -9.99 -5.29 11.97
C ASP A 18 -8.77 -5.49 11.07
N GLY A 19 -8.16 -4.40 10.62
CA GLY A 19 -6.94 -4.46 9.80
C GLY A 19 -5.80 -5.21 10.48
N THR A 20 -5.67 -5.11 11.81
CA THR A 20 -4.64 -5.83 12.59
C THR A 20 -4.92 -7.32 12.79
N GLN A 21 -6.11 -7.81 12.42
CA GLN A 21 -6.43 -9.24 12.44
C GLN A 21 -5.88 -9.99 11.23
N ARG A 22 -5.27 -9.29 10.27
CA ARG A 22 -4.53 -9.90 9.16
C ARG A 22 -3.41 -10.78 9.69
N GLU A 23 -3.34 -12.01 9.20
CA GLU A 23 -2.25 -12.93 9.55
C GLU A 23 -0.88 -12.32 9.24
N GLY A 24 0.03 -12.40 10.21
CA GLY A 24 1.39 -11.85 10.10
C GLY A 24 1.52 -10.35 10.37
N LEU A 25 0.42 -9.63 10.63
CA LEU A 25 0.45 -8.21 10.98
C LEU A 25 0.44 -8.04 12.50
N SER A 26 1.41 -7.30 13.03
CA SER A 26 1.46 -6.94 14.45
C SER A 26 1.98 -5.52 14.60
N VAL A 27 1.33 -4.73 15.46
CA VAL A 27 1.67 -3.33 15.70
C VAL A 27 2.01 -3.10 17.16
N SER A 28 2.98 -2.22 17.41
CA SER A 28 3.21 -1.65 18.73
C SER A 28 2.17 -0.56 19.03
N ILE A 29 2.13 -0.09 20.27
CA ILE A 29 1.25 1.02 20.65
C ILE A 29 1.69 2.31 19.93
N GLU A 30 3.00 2.53 19.77
CA GLU A 30 3.53 3.67 19.02
C GLU A 30 3.12 3.61 17.55
N ASP A 31 3.15 2.42 16.92
CA ASP A 31 2.67 2.24 15.55
C ASP A 31 1.17 2.54 15.43
N LYS A 32 0.36 2.08 16.40
CA LYS A 32 -1.07 2.41 16.44
C LYS A 32 -1.29 3.93 16.52
N LEU A 33 -0.58 4.62 17.40
CA LEU A 33 -0.67 6.08 17.53
C LEU A 33 -0.26 6.79 16.24
N ARG A 34 0.88 6.40 15.65
CA ARG A 34 1.37 6.96 14.38
C ARG A 34 0.35 6.81 13.26
N ILE A 35 -0.27 5.65 13.13
CA ILE A 35 -1.35 5.43 12.15
C ILE A 35 -2.58 6.26 12.51
N ALA A 36 -3.02 6.31 13.76
CA ALA A 36 -4.19 7.10 14.18
C ALA A 36 -4.04 8.59 13.85
N TYR A 37 -2.89 9.20 14.17
CA TYR A 37 -2.62 10.60 13.79
C TYR A 37 -2.57 10.78 12.27
N ARG A 38 -2.04 9.81 11.53
CA ARG A 38 -1.98 9.90 10.08
C ARG A 38 -3.37 9.82 9.43
N LEU A 39 -4.27 9.02 10.00
CA LEU A 39 -5.68 8.94 9.58
C LEU A 39 -6.46 10.21 9.94
N ASP A 40 -6.20 10.80 11.11
CA ASP A 40 -6.74 12.09 11.53
C ASP A 40 -6.32 13.21 10.55
N GLU A 41 -5.04 13.25 10.16
CA GLU A 41 -4.52 14.17 9.14
C GLU A 41 -5.12 13.94 7.75
N LEU A 42 -5.38 12.68 7.37
CA LEU A 42 -6.06 12.32 6.12
C LEU A 42 -7.53 12.75 6.11
N GLY A 43 -8.09 13.10 7.26
CA GLY A 43 -9.44 13.61 7.36
C GLY A 43 -10.50 12.55 7.65
N ILE A 44 -10.11 11.36 8.10
CA ILE A 44 -11.05 10.29 8.45
C ILE A 44 -11.86 10.71 9.69
N PRO A 45 -13.21 10.71 9.65
CA PRO A 45 -14.01 11.20 10.76
C PRO A 45 -14.18 10.20 11.90
N PHE A 46 -14.11 8.89 11.64
CA PHE A 46 -14.18 7.85 12.67
C PHE A 46 -13.00 6.89 12.53
N ILE A 47 -12.29 6.65 13.63
CA ILE A 47 -11.17 5.70 13.68
C ILE A 47 -11.45 4.69 14.79
N GLU A 48 -11.52 3.41 14.45
CA GLU A 48 -11.69 2.34 15.42
C GLU A 48 -10.37 1.95 16.07
N GLY A 49 -10.20 2.27 17.34
CA GLY A 49 -8.94 2.15 18.06
C GLY A 49 -8.57 0.75 18.55
N GLY A 50 -9.52 -0.19 18.54
CA GLY A 50 -9.35 -1.52 19.10
C GLY A 50 -10.44 -1.88 20.13
N TRP A 51 -10.17 -2.92 20.91
CA TRP A 51 -11.08 -3.50 21.91
C TRP A 51 -10.42 -3.51 23.30
N PRO A 52 -10.52 -2.39 24.07
CA PRO A 52 -9.93 -2.25 25.40
C PRO A 52 -10.31 -3.37 26.39
N GLY A 53 -11.55 -3.88 26.29
CA GLY A 53 -12.03 -4.98 27.13
C GLY A 53 -11.41 -6.36 26.82
N ALA A 54 -10.73 -6.51 25.68
CA ALA A 54 -10.10 -7.77 25.26
C ALA A 54 -8.55 -7.67 25.21
N ASN A 55 -8.01 -6.49 24.91
CA ASN A 55 -6.57 -6.30 24.70
C ASN A 55 -5.99 -5.18 25.58
N PRO A 56 -5.06 -5.49 26.50
CA PRO A 56 -4.40 -4.49 27.35
C PRO A 56 -3.65 -3.40 26.57
N LYS A 57 -3.14 -3.70 25.35
CA LYS A 57 -2.51 -2.68 24.50
C LYS A 57 -3.50 -1.60 24.08
N ASP A 58 -4.75 -1.97 23.85
CA ASP A 58 -5.79 -1.04 23.43
C ASP A 58 -6.15 -0.11 24.58
N VAL A 59 -6.21 -0.61 25.83
CA VAL A 59 -6.37 0.26 27.02
C VAL A 59 -5.32 1.36 27.08
N GLN A 60 -4.04 1.01 26.86
CA GLN A 60 -2.94 1.99 26.86
C GLN A 60 -3.05 2.96 25.67
N PHE A 61 -3.44 2.49 24.49
CA PHE A 61 -3.65 3.32 23.31
C PHE A 61 -4.73 4.38 23.54
N PHE A 62 -5.90 3.99 24.07
CA PHE A 62 -6.96 4.96 24.39
C PHE A 62 -6.52 5.94 25.49
N TRP A 63 -5.79 5.47 26.51
CA TRP A 63 -5.25 6.37 27.54
C TRP A 63 -4.27 7.40 26.96
N GLN A 64 -3.38 7.01 26.04
CA GLN A 64 -2.46 7.95 25.39
C GLN A 64 -3.19 8.97 24.51
N LEU A 65 -4.26 8.57 23.83
CA LEU A 65 -5.11 9.51 23.07
C LEU A 65 -5.91 10.47 23.96
N GLN A 66 -6.18 10.13 25.23
CA GLN A 66 -6.73 11.10 26.18
C GLN A 66 -5.69 12.18 26.54
N GLN A 67 -4.41 11.80 26.66
CA GLN A 67 -3.33 12.74 26.97
C GLN A 67 -2.97 13.63 25.78
N LYS A 68 -3.00 13.06 24.57
CA LYS A 68 -2.75 13.77 23.32
C LYS A 68 -3.88 13.44 22.31
N PRO A 69 -4.99 14.20 22.37
CA PRO A 69 -6.14 13.95 21.51
C PRO A 69 -5.84 14.16 20.02
N LEU A 70 -6.64 13.48 19.20
CA LEU A 70 -6.75 13.74 17.77
C LEU A 70 -7.37 15.13 17.54
N LYS A 71 -7.14 15.73 16.37
CA LYS A 71 -7.61 17.08 16.06
C LYS A 71 -9.05 17.10 15.58
N GLN A 72 -9.48 16.09 14.82
CA GLN A 72 -10.77 16.08 14.15
C GLN A 72 -11.53 14.75 14.19
N ALA A 73 -10.82 13.63 14.19
CA ALA A 73 -11.44 12.31 14.18
C ALA A 73 -12.03 11.95 15.55
N GLU A 74 -13.19 11.32 15.54
CA GLU A 74 -13.74 10.64 16.71
C GLU A 74 -13.07 9.26 16.82
N ILE A 75 -12.34 9.03 17.91
CA ILE A 75 -11.80 7.70 18.22
C ILE A 75 -12.90 6.82 18.82
N VAL A 76 -13.01 5.59 18.34
CA VAL A 76 -14.12 4.67 18.67
C VAL A 76 -13.58 3.34 19.20
N PRO A 77 -13.96 2.90 20.41
CA PRO A 77 -13.70 1.55 20.88
C PRO A 77 -14.75 0.59 20.32
N PHE A 78 -14.30 -0.64 20.07
CA PHE A 78 -15.12 -1.75 19.59
C PHE A 78 -15.37 -2.76 20.71
N CYS A 79 -16.56 -3.32 20.81
CA CYS A 79 -16.85 -4.46 21.69
C CYS A 79 -18.03 -5.32 21.21
N SER A 80 -18.26 -6.45 21.86
CA SER A 80 -19.48 -7.25 21.67
C SER A 80 -20.64 -6.72 22.52
N THR A 81 -21.84 -7.24 22.26
CA THR A 81 -22.93 -7.22 23.24
C THR A 81 -22.55 -7.96 24.54
N ARG A 82 -23.32 -7.73 25.61
CA ARG A 82 -23.21 -8.48 26.87
C ARG A 82 -23.32 -9.99 26.65
N ARG A 83 -22.82 -10.80 27.59
CA ARG A 83 -22.98 -12.26 27.52
C ARG A 83 -24.45 -12.69 27.68
N PRO A 84 -24.83 -13.89 27.18
CA PRO A 84 -26.15 -14.44 27.42
C PRO A 84 -26.47 -14.56 28.91
N TYR A 85 -27.69 -14.21 29.29
CA TYR A 85 -28.23 -14.31 30.65
C TYR A 85 -27.49 -13.48 31.72
N THR A 86 -26.68 -12.51 31.31
CA THR A 86 -26.10 -11.47 32.18
C THR A 86 -26.81 -10.13 31.96
N LYS A 87 -26.41 -9.08 32.68
CA LYS A 87 -26.85 -7.69 32.41
C LYS A 87 -25.66 -6.87 31.93
N ALA A 88 -25.93 -5.89 31.07
CA ALA A 88 -24.89 -5.03 30.52
C ALA A 88 -24.16 -4.24 31.61
N VAL A 89 -24.88 -3.80 32.66
CA VAL A 89 -24.28 -3.09 33.81
C VAL A 89 -23.26 -3.93 34.59
N ASP A 90 -23.39 -5.26 34.53
CA ASP A 90 -22.52 -6.19 35.26
C ASP A 90 -21.41 -6.77 34.36
N GLU A 91 -21.29 -6.32 33.10
CA GLU A 91 -20.34 -6.86 32.12
C GLU A 91 -18.98 -6.12 32.21
N PRO A 92 -17.90 -6.79 32.69
CA PRO A 92 -16.61 -6.11 32.93
C PRO A 92 -15.96 -5.56 31.67
N MET A 93 -16.24 -6.16 30.51
CA MET A 93 -15.78 -5.65 29.23
C MET A 93 -16.31 -4.24 28.96
N LEU A 94 -17.56 -3.94 29.33
CA LEU A 94 -18.15 -2.62 29.10
C LEU A 94 -17.56 -1.56 30.03
N GLU A 95 -17.10 -1.93 31.22
CA GLU A 95 -16.37 -1.00 32.11
C GLU A 95 -15.10 -0.46 31.43
N ALA A 96 -14.31 -1.34 30.80
CA ALA A 96 -13.11 -0.94 30.06
C ALA A 96 -13.43 -0.03 28.86
N ILE A 97 -14.58 -0.25 28.20
CA ILE A 97 -15.07 0.59 27.11
C ILE A 97 -15.47 1.98 27.62
N LEU A 98 -16.14 2.06 28.76
CA LEU A 98 -16.50 3.34 29.39
C LEU A 98 -15.26 4.11 29.86
N ALA A 99 -14.25 3.41 30.39
CA ALA A 99 -12.98 3.98 30.82
C ALA A 99 -12.17 4.61 29.67
N ALA A 100 -12.37 4.15 28.42
CA ALA A 100 -11.79 4.78 27.23
C ALA A 100 -12.24 6.24 27.04
N SER A 101 -13.31 6.67 27.71
CA SER A 101 -13.81 8.06 27.75
C SER A 101 -14.10 8.66 26.37
N THR A 102 -14.47 7.81 25.42
CA THR A 102 -14.87 8.22 24.06
C THR A 102 -16.34 8.63 24.01
N ARG A 103 -16.71 9.42 23.00
CA ARG A 103 -18.10 9.81 22.75
C ARG A 103 -18.90 8.70 22.08
N TRP A 104 -18.27 8.05 21.11
CA TRP A 104 -18.83 6.98 20.32
C TRP A 104 -18.33 5.63 20.82
N VAL A 105 -19.15 4.60 20.64
CA VAL A 105 -18.82 3.18 20.86
C VAL A 105 -19.43 2.38 19.72
N THR A 106 -18.65 1.49 19.13
CA THR A 106 -19.16 0.51 18.16
C THR A 106 -19.33 -0.82 18.86
N ILE A 107 -20.51 -1.41 18.71
CA ILE A 107 -20.79 -2.76 19.22
C ILE A 107 -21.24 -3.66 18.08
N PHE A 108 -20.92 -4.94 18.14
CA PHE A 108 -21.49 -5.92 17.22
C PHE A 108 -22.52 -6.85 17.90
N GLY A 109 -23.52 -7.25 17.13
CA GLY A 109 -24.51 -8.27 17.52
C GLY A 109 -24.79 -9.26 16.38
N LYS A 110 -25.07 -10.51 16.74
CA LYS A 110 -25.35 -11.57 15.75
C LYS A 110 -26.69 -11.31 15.07
N SER A 111 -26.67 -11.21 13.75
CA SER A 111 -27.87 -11.00 12.91
C SER A 111 -28.27 -12.21 12.09
N TRP A 112 -27.63 -13.36 12.34
CA TRP A 112 -27.96 -14.65 11.75
C TRP A 112 -28.30 -15.65 12.86
N ASP A 113 -29.50 -16.23 12.81
CA ASP A 113 -29.99 -17.23 13.77
C ASP A 113 -29.01 -18.42 13.97
N LEU A 114 -28.34 -18.86 12.91
CA LEU A 114 -27.27 -19.86 12.98
C LEU A 114 -26.21 -19.49 14.01
N HIS A 115 -25.71 -18.25 14.01
CA HIS A 115 -24.67 -17.82 14.93
C HIS A 115 -25.18 -17.62 16.35
N VAL A 116 -26.47 -17.34 16.51
CA VAL A 116 -27.11 -17.25 17.83
C VAL A 116 -27.21 -18.64 18.47
N ILE A 117 -27.66 -19.62 17.70
CA ILE A 117 -27.89 -21.00 18.17
C ILE A 117 -26.56 -21.75 18.34
N GLU A 118 -25.70 -21.72 17.32
CA GLU A 118 -24.47 -22.53 17.31
C GLU A 118 -23.27 -21.80 17.95
N GLY A 119 -23.16 -20.49 17.71
CA GLY A 119 -22.05 -19.67 18.20
C GLY A 119 -22.24 -19.22 19.64
N LEU A 120 -23.31 -18.46 19.89
CA LEU A 120 -23.62 -17.92 21.23
C LEU A 120 -24.27 -18.95 22.16
N LYS A 121 -24.86 -20.02 21.59
CA LYS A 121 -25.57 -21.08 22.34
C LYS A 121 -26.69 -20.53 23.21
N THR A 122 -27.49 -19.63 22.64
CA THR A 122 -28.61 -18.97 23.31
C THR A 122 -29.85 -18.89 22.43
N SER A 123 -30.97 -18.39 22.96
CA SER A 123 -32.20 -18.20 22.19
C SER A 123 -32.17 -16.91 21.37
N LEU A 124 -33.01 -16.85 20.33
CA LEU A 124 -33.20 -15.65 19.52
C LEU A 124 -33.68 -14.46 20.37
N ASP A 125 -34.65 -14.69 21.26
CA ASP A 125 -35.16 -13.68 22.19
C ASP A 125 -34.07 -13.15 23.12
N GLU A 126 -33.19 -14.03 23.61
CA GLU A 126 -32.08 -13.61 24.47
C GLU A 126 -31.05 -12.79 23.69
N ASN A 127 -30.75 -13.12 22.43
CA ASN A 127 -29.88 -12.29 21.60
C ASN A 127 -30.49 -10.89 21.34
N LEU A 128 -31.80 -10.80 21.10
CA LEU A 128 -32.48 -9.49 21.01
C LEU A 128 -32.36 -8.73 22.34
N ALA A 129 -32.55 -9.40 23.48
CA ALA A 129 -32.36 -8.79 24.80
C ALA A 129 -30.91 -8.34 25.05
N MET A 130 -29.91 -9.10 24.58
CA MET A 130 -28.49 -8.74 24.67
C MET A 130 -28.20 -7.46 23.87
N ILE A 131 -28.72 -7.35 22.65
CA ILE A 131 -28.59 -6.17 21.80
C ILE A 131 -29.22 -4.95 22.48
N GLY A 132 -30.49 -5.06 22.90
CA GLY A 132 -31.22 -3.97 23.51
C GLY A 132 -30.57 -3.47 24.80
N ASP A 133 -30.31 -4.37 25.75
CA ASP A 133 -29.75 -4.04 27.07
C ASP A 133 -28.36 -3.39 26.97
N THR A 134 -27.51 -3.87 26.05
CA THR A 134 -26.17 -3.28 25.84
C THR A 134 -26.27 -1.85 25.33
N ILE A 135 -27.10 -1.60 24.31
CA ILE A 135 -27.24 -0.27 23.70
C ILE A 135 -27.87 0.70 24.70
N GLU A 136 -28.94 0.30 25.39
CA GLU A 136 -29.60 1.12 26.42
C GLU A 136 -28.64 1.48 27.55
N TYR A 137 -27.84 0.52 28.01
CA TYR A 137 -26.84 0.78 29.04
C TYR A 137 -25.79 1.79 28.56
N LEU A 138 -25.16 1.59 27.40
CA LEU A 138 -24.16 2.52 26.87
C LEU A 138 -24.75 3.93 26.68
N ARG A 139 -25.99 4.03 26.21
CA ARG A 139 -26.71 5.31 26.11
C ARG A 139 -26.99 5.95 27.47
N SER A 140 -27.35 5.18 28.48
CA SER A 140 -27.54 5.67 29.85
C SER A 140 -26.24 6.26 30.43
N GLN A 141 -25.09 5.80 29.95
CA GLN A 141 -23.76 6.32 30.27
C GLN A 141 -23.31 7.48 29.35
N GLY A 142 -24.24 8.05 28.56
CA GLY A 142 -23.98 9.19 27.69
C GLY A 142 -23.22 8.89 26.40
N LYS A 143 -23.11 7.60 26.01
CA LYS A 143 -22.44 7.21 24.76
C LYS A 143 -23.39 7.25 23.57
N ARG A 144 -22.83 7.54 22.40
CA ARG A 144 -23.48 7.38 21.09
C ARG A 144 -23.07 6.03 20.51
N VAL A 145 -24.01 5.28 19.94
CA VAL A 145 -23.77 3.88 19.58
C VAL A 145 -23.87 3.67 18.07
N ILE A 146 -22.87 2.98 17.53
CA ILE A 146 -22.85 2.37 16.20
C ILE A 146 -23.07 0.87 16.41
N TYR A 147 -24.09 0.31 15.77
CA TYR A 147 -24.41 -1.11 15.85
C TYR A 147 -24.03 -1.81 14.55
N ASP A 148 -23.03 -2.69 14.64
CA ASP A 148 -22.59 -3.57 13.56
C ASP A 148 -23.43 -4.86 13.58
N ALA A 149 -24.28 -5.01 12.57
CA ALA A 149 -25.11 -6.18 12.35
C ALA A 149 -24.26 -7.30 11.73
N GLU A 150 -23.57 -8.06 12.57
CA GLU A 150 -22.63 -9.09 12.15
C GLU A 150 -23.36 -10.24 11.42
N HIS A 151 -22.78 -10.71 10.31
CA HIS A 151 -23.34 -11.69 9.37
C HIS A 151 -24.70 -11.28 8.77
N TRP A 152 -24.93 -9.97 8.59
CA TRP A 152 -26.20 -9.42 8.12
C TRP A 152 -26.72 -10.07 6.84
N PHE A 153 -25.91 -10.10 5.79
CA PHE A 153 -26.40 -10.48 4.46
C PHE A 153 -26.75 -11.98 4.37
N ASP A 154 -25.91 -12.86 4.93
CA ASP A 154 -26.22 -14.29 5.02
C ASP A 154 -27.44 -14.54 5.91
N GLY A 155 -27.51 -13.86 7.06
CA GLY A 155 -28.63 -13.94 7.99
C GLY A 155 -29.95 -13.49 7.35
N TYR A 156 -29.94 -12.39 6.59
CA TYR A 156 -31.10 -11.88 5.88
C TYR A 156 -31.54 -12.84 4.77
N LYS A 157 -30.62 -13.39 3.97
CA LYS A 157 -30.96 -14.35 2.91
C LYS A 157 -31.62 -15.62 3.47
N GLN A 158 -31.19 -16.06 4.66
CA GLN A 158 -31.70 -17.28 5.29
C GLN A 158 -32.98 -17.05 6.09
N ASN A 159 -33.05 -15.96 6.87
CA ASN A 159 -34.16 -15.63 7.75
C ASN A 159 -34.35 -14.09 7.84
N PRO A 160 -35.00 -13.48 6.82
CA PRO A 160 -35.20 -12.03 6.75
C PRO A 160 -35.92 -11.46 7.97
N ASP A 161 -36.94 -12.17 8.47
CA ASP A 161 -37.78 -11.72 9.58
C ASP A 161 -36.98 -11.59 10.87
N TYR A 162 -36.09 -12.53 11.17
CA TYR A 162 -35.23 -12.45 12.35
C TYR A 162 -34.12 -11.40 12.17
N ALA A 163 -33.48 -11.35 11.01
CA ALA A 163 -32.46 -10.33 10.73
C ALA A 163 -33.04 -8.91 10.94
N LEU A 164 -34.21 -8.61 10.35
CA LEU A 164 -34.87 -7.31 10.54
C LEU A 164 -35.23 -7.03 12.01
N GLN A 165 -35.54 -8.05 12.82
CA GLN A 165 -35.78 -7.89 14.25
C GLN A 165 -34.52 -7.44 15.01
N THR A 166 -33.32 -7.88 14.62
CA THR A 166 -32.08 -7.44 15.28
C THR A 166 -31.84 -5.94 15.04
N LEU A 167 -32.04 -5.47 13.80
CA LEU A 167 -31.96 -4.03 13.47
C LEU A 167 -33.01 -3.21 14.20
N LYS A 168 -34.27 -3.68 14.19
CA LYS A 168 -35.37 -3.00 14.87
C LYS A 168 -35.11 -2.87 16.37
N THR A 169 -34.53 -3.91 16.97
CA THR A 169 -34.16 -3.91 18.39
C THR A 169 -33.06 -2.89 18.66
N ALA A 170 -31.99 -2.87 17.85
CA ALA A 170 -30.93 -1.89 17.97
C ALA A 170 -31.43 -0.45 17.77
N MET A 171 -32.29 -0.23 16.77
CA MET A 171 -32.96 1.06 16.55
C MET A 171 -33.79 1.50 17.76
N THR A 172 -34.60 0.59 18.32
CA THR A 172 -35.50 0.91 19.43
C THR A 172 -34.73 1.25 20.70
N ALA A 173 -33.63 0.52 20.96
CA ALA A 173 -32.69 0.82 22.03
C ALA A 173 -31.91 2.13 21.79
N GLY A 174 -31.87 2.60 20.54
CA GLY A 174 -31.41 3.93 20.16
C GLY A 174 -30.01 4.00 19.60
N ALA A 175 -29.54 2.93 18.93
CA ALA A 175 -28.37 3.03 18.06
C ALA A 175 -28.57 4.16 17.03
N GLU A 176 -27.52 4.91 16.75
CA GLU A 176 -27.58 6.02 15.80
C GLU A 176 -27.14 5.62 14.39
N TRP A 177 -26.34 4.56 14.30
CA TRP A 177 -25.94 3.90 13.07
C TRP A 177 -26.27 2.42 13.15
N LEU A 178 -26.86 1.89 12.09
CA LEU A 178 -27.02 0.47 11.85
C LEU A 178 -26.14 0.11 10.66
N VAL A 179 -25.07 -0.65 10.90
CA VAL A 179 -24.08 -1.01 9.90
C VAL A 179 -24.33 -2.44 9.46
N LEU A 180 -24.55 -2.63 8.16
CA LEU A 180 -24.83 -3.94 7.59
C LEU A 180 -23.51 -4.62 7.24
N CYS A 181 -23.20 -5.74 7.89
CA CYS A 181 -21.90 -6.41 7.71
C CYS A 181 -21.99 -7.61 6.74
N ASP A 182 -21.25 -7.55 5.63
CA ASP A 182 -20.96 -8.69 4.76
C ASP A 182 -19.75 -9.45 5.32
N THR A 183 -19.93 -10.04 6.51
CA THR A 183 -18.86 -10.62 7.33
C THR A 183 -18.11 -11.74 6.63
N ASN A 184 -18.81 -12.57 5.85
CA ASN A 184 -18.19 -13.64 5.07
C ASN A 184 -17.62 -13.16 3.73
N GLY A 185 -17.87 -11.90 3.34
CA GLY A 185 -17.36 -11.31 2.09
C GLY A 185 -17.87 -11.96 0.81
N GLY A 186 -18.98 -12.71 0.89
CA GLY A 186 -19.48 -13.57 -0.20
C GLY A 186 -20.67 -13.00 -0.98
N THR A 187 -21.24 -11.86 -0.55
CA THR A 187 -22.43 -11.28 -1.18
C THR A 187 -22.07 -10.59 -2.50
N LEU A 188 -22.93 -10.66 -3.52
CA LEU A 188 -22.69 -9.97 -4.80
C LEU A 188 -23.32 -8.56 -4.82
N PRO A 189 -22.78 -7.61 -5.63
CA PRO A 189 -23.21 -6.20 -5.57
C PRO A 189 -24.71 -5.94 -5.84
N HIS A 190 -25.34 -6.75 -6.70
CA HIS A 190 -26.77 -6.61 -7.00
C HIS A 190 -27.63 -7.04 -5.80
N GLU A 191 -27.24 -8.10 -5.09
CA GLU A 191 -27.90 -8.55 -3.87
C GLU A 191 -27.72 -7.53 -2.75
N VAL A 192 -26.53 -6.95 -2.60
CA VAL A 192 -26.28 -5.86 -1.65
C VAL A 192 -27.22 -4.69 -1.93
N SER A 193 -27.32 -4.26 -3.19
CA SER A 193 -28.21 -3.15 -3.58
C SER A 193 -29.66 -3.43 -3.22
N GLU A 194 -30.16 -4.63 -3.51
CA GLU A 194 -31.54 -5.04 -3.27
C GLU A 194 -31.84 -5.10 -1.76
N ILE A 195 -30.99 -5.77 -0.99
CA ILE A 195 -31.15 -5.94 0.46
C ILE A 195 -31.03 -4.60 1.19
N VAL A 196 -30.05 -3.76 0.84
CA VAL A 196 -29.90 -2.42 1.44
C VAL A 196 -31.11 -1.54 1.12
N SER A 197 -31.65 -1.61 -0.10
CA SER A 197 -32.84 -0.83 -0.50
C SER A 197 -34.08 -1.20 0.32
N VAL A 198 -34.23 -2.47 0.70
CA VAL A 198 -35.32 -2.90 1.60
C VAL A 198 -35.20 -2.22 2.96
N VAL A 199 -34.00 -2.22 3.55
CA VAL A 199 -33.76 -1.58 4.86
C VAL A 199 -34.00 -0.07 4.77
N ILE A 200 -33.44 0.59 3.75
CA ILE A 200 -33.61 2.04 3.53
C ILE A 200 -35.09 2.41 3.31
N GLY A 201 -35.85 1.60 2.56
CA GLY A 201 -37.26 1.85 2.27
C GLY A 201 -38.20 1.72 3.48
N GLN A 202 -37.80 0.95 4.49
CA GLN A 202 -38.56 0.78 5.73
C GLN A 202 -38.27 1.88 6.78
N GLU A 203 -37.13 2.56 6.65
CA GLU A 203 -36.63 3.54 7.62
C GLU A 203 -36.99 4.98 7.20
N GLN A 204 -38.14 5.49 7.67
CA GLN A 204 -38.62 6.85 7.37
C GLN A 204 -38.11 7.94 8.34
N LYS A 205 -37.18 7.62 9.24
CA LYS A 205 -36.65 8.55 10.25
C LYS A 205 -35.28 9.11 9.86
N THR A 206 -34.92 10.25 10.46
CA THR A 206 -33.59 10.86 10.29
C THR A 206 -32.46 10.04 10.95
N ILE A 207 -32.82 9.20 11.92
CA ILE A 207 -31.97 8.28 12.69
C ILE A 207 -32.80 7.01 12.96
N PRO A 208 -32.21 5.80 12.89
CA PRO A 208 -30.80 5.53 12.61
C PRO A 208 -30.40 5.75 11.14
N GLN A 209 -29.13 6.07 10.91
CA GLN A 209 -28.55 6.09 9.57
C GLN A 209 -27.95 4.71 9.26
N ILE A 210 -27.96 4.32 7.98
CA ILE A 210 -27.44 3.02 7.56
C ILE A 210 -25.98 3.15 7.13
N GLY A 211 -25.13 2.23 7.58
CA GLY A 211 -23.76 2.04 7.11
C GLY A 211 -23.55 0.68 6.47
N ILE A 212 -22.37 0.47 5.88
CA ILE A 212 -21.95 -0.79 5.28
C ILE A 212 -20.53 -1.15 5.74
N HIS A 213 -20.29 -2.43 6.03
CA HIS A 213 -18.97 -3.02 6.27
C HIS A 213 -18.83 -4.30 5.44
N THR A 214 -17.90 -4.32 4.49
CA THR A 214 -17.78 -5.44 3.54
C THR A 214 -16.39 -6.08 3.58
N HIS A 215 -16.36 -7.41 3.65
CA HIS A 215 -15.14 -8.22 3.50
C HIS A 215 -14.93 -8.65 2.05
N ASN A 216 -13.70 -9.07 1.72
CA ASN A 216 -13.24 -9.24 0.34
C ASN A 216 -13.07 -10.69 -0.11
N ASP A 217 -13.69 -11.66 0.55
CA ASP A 217 -13.55 -13.09 0.23
C ASP A 217 -13.99 -13.45 -1.21
N SER A 218 -14.88 -12.65 -1.82
CA SER A 218 -15.30 -12.78 -3.23
C SER A 218 -14.65 -11.74 -4.18
N GLU A 219 -13.67 -10.96 -3.71
CA GLU A 219 -13.08 -9.80 -4.42
C GLU A 219 -14.11 -8.68 -4.73
N MET A 220 -15.23 -8.65 -4.01
CA MET A 220 -16.32 -7.69 -4.23
C MET A 220 -16.44 -6.63 -3.14
N ALA A 221 -15.55 -6.55 -2.13
CA ALA A 221 -15.74 -5.66 -0.99
C ALA A 221 -15.96 -4.19 -1.37
N VAL A 222 -15.11 -3.66 -2.26
CA VAL A 222 -15.22 -2.28 -2.76
C VAL A 222 -16.48 -2.10 -3.59
N ALA A 223 -16.82 -3.06 -4.46
CA ALA A 223 -18.02 -2.99 -5.30
C ALA A 223 -19.31 -3.03 -4.45
N ASN A 224 -19.34 -3.89 -3.43
CA ASN A 224 -20.45 -4.01 -2.48
C ASN A 224 -20.63 -2.74 -1.66
N ALA A 225 -19.55 -2.12 -1.17
CA ALA A 225 -19.64 -0.85 -0.46
C ALA A 225 -20.16 0.28 -1.35
N LEU A 226 -19.70 0.37 -2.61
CA LEU A 226 -20.23 1.33 -3.59
C LEU A 226 -21.73 1.08 -3.88
N ALA A 227 -22.12 -0.18 -4.05
CA ALA A 227 -23.50 -0.58 -4.28
C ALA A 227 -24.42 -0.19 -3.10
N ALA A 228 -23.98 -0.44 -1.87
CA ALA A 228 -24.72 -0.04 -0.67
C ALA A 228 -24.88 1.49 -0.55
N VAL A 229 -23.83 2.26 -0.84
CA VAL A 229 -23.90 3.73 -0.85
C VAL A 229 -24.87 4.22 -1.92
N MET A 230 -24.82 3.66 -3.13
CA MET A 230 -25.76 3.99 -4.20
C MET A 230 -27.22 3.62 -3.85
N ALA A 231 -27.42 2.60 -3.02
CA ALA A 231 -28.73 2.22 -2.48
C ALA A 231 -29.19 3.10 -1.29
N GLY A 232 -28.32 3.97 -0.76
CA GLY A 232 -28.67 4.97 0.26
C GLY A 232 -27.90 4.87 1.58
N ALA A 233 -26.93 3.95 1.72
CA ALA A 233 -26.05 3.94 2.89
C ALA A 233 -25.23 5.23 2.99
N LYS A 234 -25.06 5.73 4.21
CA LYS A 234 -24.41 7.02 4.52
C LYS A 234 -23.09 6.89 5.27
N MET A 235 -22.68 5.66 5.60
CA MET A 235 -21.37 5.36 6.18
C MET A 235 -20.75 4.16 5.50
N VAL A 236 -19.44 4.19 5.29
CA VAL A 236 -18.66 3.03 4.82
C VAL A 236 -17.55 2.75 5.82
N GLN A 237 -17.55 1.54 6.36
CA GLN A 237 -16.45 0.99 7.15
C GLN A 237 -15.46 0.26 6.23
N GLY A 238 -14.17 0.41 6.51
CA GLY A 238 -13.11 -0.26 5.75
C GLY A 238 -11.74 0.02 6.32
N THR A 239 -10.70 -0.43 5.62
CA THR A 239 -9.31 -0.26 6.07
C THR A 239 -8.43 0.34 4.99
N ILE A 240 -7.38 1.05 5.41
CA ILE A 240 -6.29 1.44 4.52
C ILE A 240 -5.64 0.17 3.95
N ASN A 241 -5.40 0.17 2.65
CA ASN A 241 -4.84 -0.95 1.90
C ASN A 241 -5.67 -2.25 1.94
N GLY A 242 -6.92 -2.21 2.41
CA GLY A 242 -7.81 -3.37 2.45
C GLY A 242 -7.36 -4.47 3.44
N TYR A 243 -6.53 -4.14 4.42
CA TYR A 243 -6.09 -5.11 5.42
C TYR A 243 -7.27 -5.60 6.28
N GLY A 244 -7.20 -6.85 6.73
CA GLY A 244 -8.27 -7.48 7.51
C GLY A 244 -8.07 -8.97 7.62
N GLU A 245 -9.04 -9.65 8.23
CA GLU A 245 -9.11 -11.10 8.23
C GLU A 245 -9.18 -11.69 6.80
N ARG A 246 -8.59 -12.87 6.60
CA ARG A 246 -8.68 -13.66 5.35
C ARG A 246 -8.24 -12.83 4.12
N CYS A 247 -9.19 -12.52 3.23
CA CYS A 247 -8.99 -11.74 2.02
C CYS A 247 -9.04 -10.21 2.25
N GLY A 248 -9.30 -9.77 3.47
CA GLY A 248 -9.28 -8.37 3.87
C GLY A 248 -10.65 -7.70 3.91
N ASN A 249 -10.62 -6.39 4.19
CA ASN A 249 -11.78 -5.51 4.22
C ASN A 249 -11.88 -4.67 2.95
N ALA A 250 -12.98 -3.95 2.78
CA ALA A 250 -13.10 -2.92 1.76
C ALA A 250 -11.95 -1.91 1.85
N ASN A 251 -11.20 -1.77 0.75
CA ASN A 251 -10.02 -0.92 0.72
C ASN A 251 -10.42 0.57 0.61
N LEU A 252 -10.17 1.33 1.67
CA LEU A 252 -10.44 2.78 1.71
C LEU A 252 -9.64 3.56 0.66
N CYS A 253 -8.45 3.10 0.28
CA CYS A 253 -7.67 3.72 -0.80
C CYS A 253 -8.36 3.61 -2.17
N SER A 254 -9.21 2.60 -2.37
CA SER A 254 -10.03 2.44 -3.57
C SER A 254 -11.40 3.10 -3.43
N LEU A 255 -12.01 3.05 -2.23
CA LEU A 255 -13.34 3.60 -2.00
C LEU A 255 -13.36 5.12 -2.07
N ILE A 256 -12.46 5.79 -1.35
CA ILE A 256 -12.48 7.26 -1.22
C ILE A 256 -12.44 7.95 -2.60
N PRO A 257 -11.51 7.60 -3.53
CA PRO A 257 -11.50 8.24 -4.84
C PRO A 257 -12.73 7.91 -5.70
N ASN A 258 -13.25 6.67 -5.64
CA ASN A 258 -14.45 6.31 -6.39
C ASN A 258 -15.69 7.08 -5.88
N LEU A 259 -15.86 7.16 -4.56
CA LEU A 259 -16.98 7.88 -3.93
C LEU A 259 -16.89 9.39 -4.19
N GLN A 260 -15.70 9.97 -4.02
CA GLN A 260 -15.52 11.42 -4.09
C GLN A 260 -15.37 11.95 -5.53
N LEU A 261 -14.50 11.35 -6.33
CA LEU A 261 -14.17 11.86 -7.67
C LEU A 261 -15.17 11.39 -8.73
N LYS A 262 -15.72 10.18 -8.60
CA LYS A 262 -16.61 9.61 -9.63
C LYS A 262 -18.09 9.71 -9.28
N LEU A 263 -18.45 9.48 -8.01
CA LEU A 263 -19.85 9.52 -7.56
C LEU A 263 -20.26 10.86 -6.92
N GLY A 264 -19.31 11.77 -6.69
CA GLY A 264 -19.60 13.14 -6.24
C GLY A 264 -20.01 13.26 -4.77
N TYR A 265 -19.64 12.29 -3.93
CA TYR A 265 -19.82 12.37 -2.48
C TYR A 265 -18.73 13.22 -1.83
N SER A 266 -19.07 13.94 -0.76
CA SER A 266 -18.07 14.59 0.10
C SER A 266 -17.59 13.61 1.15
N CYS A 267 -16.34 13.15 1.04
CA CYS A 267 -15.75 12.17 1.96
C CYS A 267 -14.65 12.81 2.82
N ILE A 268 -13.59 13.33 2.18
CA ILE A 268 -12.48 14.07 2.80
C ILE A 268 -12.16 15.34 2.00
N GLY A 269 -11.38 16.26 2.56
CA GLY A 269 -11.00 17.47 1.83
C GLY A 269 -10.09 17.17 0.64
N GLU A 270 -10.11 18.04 -0.38
CA GLU A 270 -9.35 17.85 -1.62
C GLU A 270 -7.83 17.76 -1.39
N HIS A 271 -7.31 18.57 -0.47
CA HIS A 271 -5.90 18.52 -0.11
C HIS A 271 -5.54 17.21 0.59
N GLN A 272 -6.42 16.69 1.46
CA GLN A 272 -6.20 15.40 2.09
C GLN A 272 -6.25 14.25 1.08
N LEU A 273 -7.13 14.31 0.07
CA LEU A 273 -7.20 13.29 -0.99
C LEU A 273 -5.87 13.18 -1.75
N ASN A 274 -5.18 14.30 -1.99
CA ASN A 274 -3.83 14.32 -2.56
C ASN A 274 -2.78 13.62 -1.66
N GLN A 275 -3.05 13.36 -0.38
CA GLN A 275 -2.12 12.65 0.51
C GLN A 275 -2.38 11.14 0.54
N LEU A 276 -3.43 10.63 -0.12
CA LEU A 276 -3.90 9.25 0.00
C LEU A 276 -2.81 8.21 -0.33
N THR A 277 -2.07 8.41 -1.42
CA THR A 277 -0.94 7.52 -1.79
C THR A 277 0.13 7.49 -0.71
N GLY A 278 0.49 8.65 -0.15
CA GLY A 278 1.47 8.73 0.92
C GLY A 278 1.00 8.06 2.22
N VAL A 279 -0.30 8.15 2.54
CA VAL A 279 -0.88 7.44 3.71
C VAL A 279 -0.88 5.93 3.49
N SER A 280 -1.25 5.46 2.30
CA SER A 280 -1.19 4.04 1.94
C SER A 280 0.22 3.46 2.17
N HIS A 281 1.26 4.13 1.66
CA HIS A 281 2.65 3.66 1.79
C HIS A 281 3.15 3.77 3.23
N PHE A 282 2.80 4.85 3.94
CA PHE A 282 3.15 5.01 5.35
C PHE A 282 2.57 3.89 6.21
N VAL A 283 1.30 3.53 6.01
CA VAL A 283 0.70 2.42 6.76
C VAL A 283 1.43 1.11 6.45
N SER A 284 1.69 0.80 5.18
CA SER A 284 2.47 -0.39 4.79
C SER A 284 3.85 -0.43 5.47
N GLU A 285 4.58 0.69 5.48
CA GLU A 285 5.88 0.80 6.13
C GLU A 285 5.79 0.56 7.64
N VAL A 286 4.83 1.21 8.31
CA VAL A 286 4.65 1.08 9.77
C VAL A 286 4.26 -0.34 10.17
N VAL A 287 3.43 -1.03 9.37
CA VAL A 287 3.07 -2.43 9.63
C VAL A 287 4.08 -3.44 9.05
N ASN A 288 5.21 -2.97 8.54
CA ASN A 288 6.29 -3.77 7.95
C ASN A 288 5.82 -4.71 6.82
N LEU A 289 4.95 -4.21 5.94
CA LEU A 289 4.51 -4.89 4.73
C LEU A 289 5.02 -4.15 3.49
N ALA A 290 5.36 -4.91 2.45
CA ALA A 290 5.66 -4.33 1.15
C ALA A 290 4.39 -3.69 0.55
N PRO A 291 4.44 -2.43 0.09
CA PRO A 291 3.33 -1.83 -0.65
C PRO A 291 2.99 -2.66 -1.90
N ASP A 292 1.70 -2.76 -2.23
CA ASP A 292 1.27 -3.33 -3.51
C ASP A 292 1.45 -2.27 -4.61
N GLU A 293 2.46 -2.49 -5.45
CA GLU A 293 2.80 -1.62 -6.57
C GLU A 293 1.66 -1.50 -7.61
N HIS A 294 0.73 -2.46 -7.65
CA HIS A 294 -0.40 -2.49 -8.57
C HIS A 294 -1.74 -2.11 -7.91
N ALA A 295 -1.74 -1.74 -6.63
CA ALA A 295 -2.95 -1.31 -5.93
C ALA A 295 -3.65 -0.17 -6.68
N ALA A 296 -4.98 -0.26 -6.79
CA ALA A 296 -5.77 0.77 -7.44
C ALA A 296 -5.52 2.15 -6.80
N PHE A 297 -5.37 3.18 -7.63
CA PHE A 297 -5.08 4.58 -7.27
C PHE A 297 -3.72 4.83 -6.59
N VAL A 298 -3.30 4.03 -5.62
CA VAL A 298 -2.14 4.31 -4.74
C VAL A 298 -0.88 3.48 -5.08
N GLY A 299 -1.03 2.43 -5.90
CA GLY A 299 0.10 1.66 -6.41
C GLY A 299 0.95 2.50 -7.36
N ARG A 300 2.28 2.36 -7.28
CA ARG A 300 3.22 3.07 -8.18
C ARG A 300 2.96 2.78 -9.66
N SER A 301 2.39 1.61 -9.96
CA SER A 301 2.08 1.14 -11.30
C SER A 301 0.63 1.41 -11.73
N ALA A 302 -0.20 1.99 -10.85
CA ALA A 302 -1.61 2.29 -11.15
C ALA A 302 -1.79 3.25 -12.34
N PHE A 303 -0.78 4.11 -12.58
CA PHE A 303 -0.73 5.07 -13.69
C PHE A 303 0.53 4.88 -14.54
N ALA A 304 0.99 3.63 -14.66
CA ALA A 304 2.14 3.29 -15.48
C ALA A 304 1.76 3.01 -16.94
N HIS A 305 2.52 3.59 -17.87
CA HIS A 305 2.35 3.39 -19.31
C HIS A 305 3.62 2.78 -19.91
N LYS A 306 3.49 1.57 -20.45
CA LYS A 306 4.61 0.78 -21.00
C LYS A 306 4.60 0.74 -22.53
N GLY A 307 3.44 0.47 -23.14
CA GLY A 307 3.32 0.35 -24.60
C GLY A 307 3.50 1.68 -25.33
N GLY A 308 4.25 1.69 -26.43
CA GLY A 308 4.55 2.91 -27.18
C GLY A 308 3.32 3.67 -27.70
N ILE A 309 2.26 2.95 -28.08
CA ILE A 309 0.98 3.55 -28.49
C ILE A 309 0.32 4.28 -27.30
N HIS A 310 0.33 3.65 -26.11
CA HIS A 310 -0.29 4.23 -24.91
C HIS A 310 0.43 5.52 -24.51
N VAL A 311 1.77 5.50 -24.48
CA VAL A 311 2.57 6.69 -24.13
C VAL A 311 2.32 7.83 -25.10
N SER A 312 2.37 7.56 -26.42
CA SER A 312 2.11 8.59 -27.43
C SER A 312 0.71 9.20 -27.31
N ALA A 313 -0.29 8.41 -26.92
CA ALA A 313 -1.65 8.90 -26.75
C ALA A 313 -1.82 9.71 -25.46
N VAL A 314 -1.29 9.23 -24.34
CA VAL A 314 -1.32 9.91 -23.04
C VAL A 314 -0.57 11.24 -23.06
N GLU A 315 0.56 11.32 -23.75
CA GLU A 315 1.29 12.58 -23.92
C GLU A 315 0.47 13.65 -24.67
N ARG A 316 -0.40 13.23 -25.59
CA ARG A 316 -1.29 14.15 -26.33
C ARG A 316 -2.53 14.50 -25.53
N ASN A 317 -3.15 13.49 -24.93
CA ASN A 317 -4.32 13.64 -24.08
C ASN A 317 -4.36 12.51 -23.03
N PRO A 318 -4.09 12.82 -21.75
CA PRO A 318 -4.12 11.86 -20.65
C PRO A 318 -5.40 11.02 -20.55
N LEU A 319 -6.55 11.62 -20.89
CA LEU A 319 -7.87 10.96 -20.79
C LEU A 319 -8.03 9.74 -21.70
N THR A 320 -7.09 9.52 -22.63
CA THR A 320 -7.11 8.34 -23.52
C THR A 320 -6.84 7.03 -22.78
N TYR A 321 -6.11 7.07 -21.66
CA TYR A 321 -5.78 5.88 -20.87
C TYR A 321 -5.83 6.09 -19.35
N GLU A 322 -6.09 7.31 -18.88
CA GLU A 322 -6.20 7.62 -17.46
C GLU A 322 -7.62 8.05 -17.10
N HIS A 323 -8.22 7.36 -16.13
CA HIS A 323 -9.59 7.63 -15.69
C HIS A 323 -9.71 8.78 -14.68
N ILE A 324 -8.59 9.26 -14.13
CA ILE A 324 -8.45 10.48 -13.32
C ILE A 324 -7.05 11.07 -13.51
N GLN A 325 -6.81 12.29 -13.04
CA GLN A 325 -5.45 12.80 -12.92
C GLN A 325 -4.78 12.17 -11.68
N PRO A 326 -3.59 11.53 -11.82
CA PRO A 326 -2.96 10.81 -10.71
C PRO A 326 -2.61 11.70 -9.52
N GLU A 327 -2.31 12.98 -9.78
CA GLU A 327 -1.98 13.96 -8.74
C GLU A 327 -3.16 14.19 -7.78
N GLN A 328 -4.40 13.96 -8.21
CA GLN A 328 -5.57 14.13 -7.33
C GLN A 328 -5.55 13.17 -6.12
N VAL A 329 -4.89 12.01 -6.25
CA VAL A 329 -4.76 11.00 -5.19
C VAL A 329 -3.33 10.89 -4.62
N GLY A 330 -2.47 11.84 -4.95
CA GLY A 330 -1.07 11.84 -4.51
C GLY A 330 -0.15 10.91 -5.28
N ASN A 331 -0.61 10.40 -6.41
CA ASN A 331 0.19 9.56 -7.28
C ASN A 331 0.73 10.39 -8.46
N ARG A 332 1.49 9.76 -9.35
CA ARG A 332 2.03 10.39 -10.55
C ARG A 332 1.99 9.43 -11.73
N ARG A 333 1.86 9.98 -12.93
CA ARG A 333 2.06 9.24 -14.16
C ARG A 333 3.49 8.70 -14.23
N ARG A 334 3.64 7.43 -14.59
CA ARG A 334 4.96 6.80 -14.79
C ARG A 334 5.08 6.26 -16.20
N ILE A 335 6.06 6.73 -16.96
CA ILE A 335 6.39 6.16 -18.27
C ILE A 335 7.53 5.17 -18.09
N VAL A 336 7.27 3.95 -18.55
CA VAL A 336 8.18 2.80 -18.42
C VAL A 336 8.90 2.57 -19.74
N ILE A 337 10.17 2.14 -19.63
CA ILE A 337 11.01 1.77 -20.77
C ILE A 337 11.14 0.25 -20.81
N SER A 338 10.89 -0.33 -21.97
CA SER A 338 10.98 -1.77 -22.24
C SER A 338 11.01 -2.05 -23.76
N GLU A 339 11.06 -3.32 -24.17
CA GLU A 339 11.03 -3.77 -25.57
C GLU A 339 9.79 -3.28 -26.35
N GLN A 340 8.66 -3.12 -25.65
CA GLN A 340 7.41 -2.58 -26.20
C GLN A 340 7.39 -1.05 -26.34
N SER A 341 8.48 -0.37 -25.94
CA SER A 341 8.60 1.08 -26.04
C SER A 341 8.71 1.54 -27.49
N GLY A 342 8.14 2.72 -27.76
CA GLY A 342 8.34 3.48 -28.98
C GLY A 342 9.23 4.70 -28.75
N LEU A 343 9.36 5.54 -29.78
CA LEU A 343 10.12 6.80 -29.70
C LEU A 343 9.58 7.73 -28.60
N SER A 344 8.25 7.79 -28.43
CA SER A 344 7.62 8.60 -27.39
C SER A 344 8.08 8.23 -25.98
N ASN A 345 8.27 6.93 -25.67
CA ASN A 345 8.80 6.53 -24.36
C ASN A 345 10.21 7.08 -24.13
N VAL A 346 11.09 6.95 -25.13
CA VAL A 346 12.48 7.42 -25.05
C VAL A 346 12.51 8.94 -24.86
N LEU A 347 11.74 9.68 -25.65
CA LEU A 347 11.60 11.14 -25.55
C LEU A 347 11.08 11.56 -24.18
N SER A 348 10.00 10.93 -23.70
CA SER A 348 9.45 11.24 -22.38
C SER A 348 10.45 10.95 -21.28
N LYS A 349 11.15 9.82 -21.33
CA LYS A 349 12.09 9.44 -20.28
C LYS A 349 13.33 10.33 -20.28
N ALA A 350 13.84 10.67 -21.46
CA ALA A 350 14.91 11.66 -21.61
C ALA A 350 14.55 13.00 -20.97
N ARG A 351 13.32 13.50 -21.18
CA ARG A 351 12.84 14.72 -20.52
C ARG A 351 12.83 14.63 -18.99
N THR A 352 12.49 13.47 -18.42
CA THR A 352 12.59 13.28 -16.95
C THR A 352 14.02 13.31 -16.41
N LEU A 353 15.02 13.13 -17.29
CA LEU A 353 16.44 13.23 -16.99
C LEU A 353 17.02 14.62 -17.33
N GLY A 354 16.19 15.57 -17.77
CA GLY A 354 16.62 16.89 -18.24
C GLY A 354 17.29 16.88 -19.61
N ILE A 355 17.09 15.81 -20.40
CA ILE A 355 17.66 15.65 -21.74
C ILE A 355 16.57 15.92 -22.78
N GLU A 356 16.76 16.95 -23.59
CA GLU A 356 15.90 17.24 -24.74
C GLU A 356 16.41 16.46 -25.96
N LEU A 357 15.56 15.56 -26.48
CA LEU A 357 15.82 14.77 -27.68
C LEU A 357 14.86 15.22 -28.79
N ASP A 358 15.36 15.36 -30.01
CA ASP A 358 14.49 15.56 -31.18
C ASP A 358 14.03 14.19 -31.72
N LYS A 359 12.71 14.06 -31.96
CA LYS A 359 12.10 12.89 -32.58
C LYS A 359 12.64 12.60 -33.98
N ASN A 360 13.04 13.63 -34.71
CA ASN A 360 13.57 13.53 -36.06
C ASN A 360 15.08 13.23 -36.09
N ASP A 361 15.75 13.32 -34.95
CA ASP A 361 17.16 12.99 -34.83
C ASP A 361 17.38 11.47 -35.01
N PRO A 362 18.26 11.05 -35.94
CA PRO A 362 18.69 9.66 -36.06
C PRO A 362 19.21 9.05 -34.74
N GLN A 363 19.84 9.84 -33.86
CA GLN A 363 20.35 9.38 -32.56
C GLN A 363 19.22 8.87 -31.65
N THR A 364 18.05 9.52 -31.65
CA THR A 364 16.89 9.08 -30.85
C THR A 364 16.42 7.68 -31.30
N ARG A 365 16.45 7.40 -32.61
CA ARG A 365 16.13 6.07 -33.15
C ARG A 365 17.20 5.03 -32.79
N GLN A 366 18.47 5.42 -32.78
CA GLN A 366 19.57 4.55 -32.36
C GLN A 366 19.45 4.16 -30.88
N ILE A 367 19.09 5.09 -29.99
CA ILE A 367 18.83 4.80 -28.57
C ILE A 367 17.73 3.73 -28.44
N LEU A 368 16.61 3.93 -29.14
CA LEU A 368 15.49 2.98 -29.14
C LEU A 368 15.92 1.59 -29.63
N GLN A 369 16.66 1.53 -30.74
CA GLN A 369 17.13 0.28 -31.32
C GLN A 369 18.11 -0.44 -30.38
N ARG A 370 19.08 0.28 -29.83
CA ARG A 370 20.07 -0.28 -28.91
C ARG A 370 19.44 -0.79 -27.61
N MET A 371 18.46 -0.07 -27.09
CA MET A 371 17.70 -0.50 -25.91
C MET A 371 16.94 -1.81 -26.19
N LYS A 372 16.30 -1.95 -27.35
CA LYS A 372 15.62 -3.21 -27.74
C LYS A 372 16.59 -4.38 -27.92
N GLU A 373 17.75 -4.13 -28.51
CA GLU A 373 18.82 -5.14 -28.63
C GLU A 373 19.25 -5.63 -27.25
N LEU A 374 19.57 -4.70 -26.34
CA LEU A 374 19.98 -5.04 -24.98
C LEU A 374 18.86 -5.80 -24.22
N GLU A 375 17.59 -5.40 -24.35
CA GLU A 375 16.49 -6.16 -23.72
C GLU A 375 16.38 -7.58 -24.28
N SER A 376 16.56 -7.76 -25.59
CA SER A 376 16.61 -9.10 -26.22
C SER A 376 17.80 -9.94 -25.73
N GLU A 377 18.88 -9.28 -25.32
CA GLU A 377 20.04 -9.92 -24.71
C GLU A 377 19.84 -10.25 -23.23
N GLY A 378 18.75 -9.79 -22.62
CA GLY A 378 18.39 -10.07 -21.25
C GLY A 378 18.44 -8.86 -20.33
N TYR A 379 18.59 -7.62 -20.81
CA TYR A 379 18.41 -6.42 -19.99
C TYR A 379 16.93 -6.19 -19.66
N GLN A 380 16.65 -5.39 -18.64
CA GLN A 380 15.30 -4.95 -18.26
C GLN A 380 15.38 -3.53 -17.70
N PHE A 381 15.21 -2.55 -18.57
CA PHE A 381 15.39 -1.13 -18.23
C PHE A 381 14.27 -0.59 -17.35
N GLU A 382 13.09 -1.22 -17.37
CA GLU A 382 11.96 -0.94 -16.46
C GLU A 382 12.37 -1.00 -14.97
N ALA A 383 13.27 -1.93 -14.63
CA ALA A 383 13.78 -2.14 -13.28
C ALA A 383 15.13 -1.43 -13.04
N ALA A 384 15.75 -0.85 -14.06
CA ALA A 384 17.09 -0.29 -14.02
C ALA A 384 17.17 1.04 -14.80
N GLU A 385 16.40 2.03 -14.35
CA GLU A 385 16.26 3.31 -15.05
C GLU A 385 17.60 4.07 -15.17
N ALA A 386 18.54 3.87 -14.25
CA ALA A 386 19.86 4.50 -14.32
C ALA A 386 20.73 3.90 -15.43
N SER A 387 20.65 2.59 -15.67
CA SER A 387 21.32 1.97 -16.82
C SER A 387 20.76 2.47 -18.14
N PHE A 388 19.46 2.78 -18.20
CA PHE A 388 18.87 3.41 -19.38
C PHE A 388 19.36 4.86 -19.56
N ALA A 389 19.48 5.62 -18.47
CA ALA A 389 20.04 6.98 -18.54
C ALA A 389 21.49 6.97 -19.05
N LEU A 390 22.33 6.05 -18.57
CA LEU A 390 23.69 5.85 -19.07
C LEU A 390 23.73 5.53 -20.56
N LEU A 391 22.79 4.69 -21.03
CA LEU A 391 22.64 4.37 -22.45
C LEU A 391 22.31 5.61 -23.30
N ILE A 392 21.44 6.50 -22.81
CA ILE A 392 21.13 7.77 -23.49
C ILE A 392 22.40 8.64 -23.58
N TYR A 393 23.09 8.84 -22.45
CA TYR A 393 24.33 9.64 -22.45
C TYR A 393 25.38 9.08 -23.40
N GLU A 394 25.50 7.76 -23.49
CA GLU A 394 26.44 7.11 -24.40
C GLU A 394 26.10 7.39 -25.87
N ALA A 395 24.83 7.21 -26.24
CA ALA A 395 24.37 7.47 -27.61
C ALA A 395 24.52 8.94 -28.04
N LEU A 396 24.42 9.87 -27.08
CA LEU A 396 24.63 11.30 -27.31
C LEU A 396 26.11 11.72 -27.28
N GLY A 397 27.04 10.80 -27.00
CA GLY A 397 28.46 11.12 -26.81
C GLY A 397 28.73 11.99 -25.56
N GLN A 398 27.78 12.04 -24.63
CA GLN A 398 27.82 12.85 -23.41
C GLN A 398 28.17 12.02 -22.17
N ARG A 399 28.29 10.68 -22.29
CA ARG A 399 28.69 9.81 -21.19
C ARG A 399 30.13 10.09 -20.81
N LYS A 400 30.31 10.81 -19.71
CA LYS A 400 31.63 11.06 -19.13
C LYS A 400 32.21 9.74 -18.61
N GLN A 401 33.32 9.32 -19.18
CA GLN A 401 34.08 8.17 -18.69
C GLN A 401 34.93 8.63 -17.50
N PHE A 402 34.44 8.40 -16.27
CA PHE A 402 35.17 8.73 -15.06
C PHE A 402 36.38 7.81 -14.85
N PHE A 403 36.18 6.53 -15.13
CA PHE A 403 37.21 5.52 -15.00
C PHE A 403 36.98 4.41 -16.03
N GLU A 404 38.02 3.63 -16.28
CA GLU A 404 37.94 2.45 -17.13
C GLU A 404 38.50 1.28 -16.37
N VAL A 405 37.69 0.25 -16.12
CA VAL A 405 38.20 -0.97 -15.52
C VAL A 405 38.83 -1.82 -16.62
N LYS A 406 40.12 -2.10 -16.48
CA LYS A 406 40.93 -2.89 -17.42
C LYS A 406 40.79 -4.39 -17.21
N GLY A 407 40.34 -4.80 -16.03
CA GLY A 407 40.12 -6.20 -15.69
C GLY A 407 40.01 -6.40 -14.18
N PHE A 408 39.51 -7.56 -13.79
CA PHE A 408 39.43 -7.97 -12.40
C PHE A 408 39.70 -9.48 -12.26
N GLN A 409 40.08 -9.89 -11.07
CA GLN A 409 40.17 -11.29 -10.65
C GLN A 409 39.50 -11.43 -9.29
N VAL A 410 38.77 -12.52 -9.09
CA VAL A 410 38.16 -12.85 -7.80
C VAL A 410 38.58 -14.25 -7.40
N HIS A 411 39.11 -14.38 -6.19
CA HIS A 411 39.40 -15.65 -5.55
C HIS A 411 38.37 -15.89 -4.45
N CYS A 412 37.77 -17.07 -4.43
CA CYS A 412 36.81 -17.47 -3.41
C CYS A 412 37.37 -18.69 -2.69
N ASP A 413 37.65 -18.54 -1.41
CA ASP A 413 38.17 -19.64 -0.59
C ASP A 413 37.07 -20.28 0.24
N LEU A 414 36.95 -21.60 0.12
CA LEU A 414 36.16 -22.42 1.04
C LEU A 414 37.12 -23.05 2.04
N VAL A 415 37.14 -22.51 3.26
CA VAL A 415 37.94 -23.06 4.37
C VAL A 415 37.03 -23.93 5.22
N GLU A 416 37.30 -25.25 5.30
CA GLU A 416 36.61 -26.14 6.23
C GLU A 416 36.66 -25.55 7.65
N MET A 417 35.51 -25.54 8.34
CA MET A 417 35.29 -24.99 9.70
C MET A 417 35.09 -23.47 9.85
N LYS A 418 34.92 -22.69 8.77
CA LYS A 418 34.37 -21.32 8.86
C LYS A 418 32.95 -21.27 8.28
N GLU A 419 32.02 -20.66 9.03
CA GLU A 419 30.63 -20.44 8.58
C GLU A 419 30.52 -19.44 7.41
N THR A 420 31.56 -18.62 7.17
CA THR A 420 31.55 -17.58 6.15
C THR A 420 32.62 -17.82 5.08
N THR A 421 32.20 -17.82 3.81
CA THR A 421 33.09 -17.74 2.65
C THR A 421 33.70 -16.35 2.56
N ASN A 422 35.03 -16.25 2.54
CA ASN A 422 35.72 -14.99 2.23
C ASN A 422 36.12 -14.99 0.76
N SER A 423 35.95 -13.84 0.11
CA SER A 423 36.43 -13.61 -1.25
C SER A 423 37.44 -12.49 -1.28
N LEU A 424 38.49 -12.64 -2.07
CA LEU A 424 39.48 -11.61 -2.37
C LEU A 424 39.30 -11.18 -3.82
N ALA A 425 39.06 -9.89 -4.06
CA ALA A 425 38.99 -9.33 -5.40
C ALA A 425 40.17 -8.40 -5.66
N THR A 426 40.77 -8.52 -6.83
CA THR A 426 41.78 -7.60 -7.36
C THR A 426 41.23 -6.92 -8.60
N VAL A 427 41.25 -5.59 -8.64
CA VAL A 427 40.75 -4.79 -9.77
C VAL A 427 41.86 -3.91 -10.34
N LYS A 428 41.94 -3.85 -11.67
CA LYS A 428 42.81 -2.93 -12.39
C LYS A 428 41.96 -1.85 -13.03
N VAL A 429 42.18 -0.60 -12.63
CA VAL A 429 41.37 0.55 -13.07
C VAL A 429 42.28 1.64 -13.63
N ALA A 430 41.89 2.25 -14.75
CA ALA A 430 42.51 3.44 -15.30
C ALA A 430 41.67 4.67 -14.95
N VAL A 431 42.28 5.66 -14.27
CA VAL A 431 41.64 6.93 -13.93
C VAL A 431 42.58 8.06 -14.35
N ASN A 432 42.08 9.00 -15.18
CA ASN A 432 42.89 10.13 -15.70
C ASN A 432 44.25 9.70 -16.28
N GLY A 433 44.28 8.58 -17.03
CA GLY A 433 45.50 8.03 -17.63
C GLY A 433 46.43 7.26 -16.68
N LYS A 434 46.12 7.15 -15.39
CA LYS A 434 46.87 6.36 -14.41
C LYS A 434 46.25 4.99 -14.21
N ASN A 435 47.04 3.94 -14.34
CA ASN A 435 46.62 2.57 -14.01
C ASN A 435 46.84 2.31 -12.52
N ILE A 436 45.81 1.83 -11.85
CA ILE A 436 45.75 1.53 -10.42
C ILE A 436 45.41 0.05 -10.29
N LEU A 437 46.08 -0.66 -9.39
CA LEU A 437 45.78 -2.03 -9.04
C LEU A 437 45.48 -2.07 -7.55
N GLU A 438 44.26 -2.43 -7.18
CA GLU A 438 43.84 -2.53 -5.79
C GLU A 438 43.19 -3.88 -5.51
N ALA A 439 43.27 -4.30 -4.26
CA ALA A 439 42.61 -5.50 -3.77
C ALA A 439 41.88 -5.25 -2.46
N ALA A 440 40.79 -5.97 -2.26
CA ALA A 440 39.99 -5.96 -1.05
C ALA A 440 39.32 -7.32 -0.81
N GLU A 441 39.06 -7.62 0.46
CA GLU A 441 38.30 -8.78 0.89
C GLU A 441 36.82 -8.42 1.13
N GLY A 442 35.95 -9.42 1.02
CA GLY A 442 34.53 -9.30 1.35
C GLY A 442 33.93 -10.65 1.70
N ASN A 443 32.71 -10.61 2.25
CA ASN A 443 31.91 -11.80 2.59
C ASN A 443 31.37 -12.58 1.37
N GLY A 444 31.76 -12.15 0.17
CA GLY A 444 31.40 -12.76 -1.11
C GLY A 444 32.04 -12.02 -2.27
N PRO A 445 31.96 -12.58 -3.50
CA PRO A 445 32.69 -12.07 -4.65
C PRO A 445 32.28 -10.65 -5.03
N VAL A 446 31.00 -10.32 -4.93
CA VAL A 446 30.46 -8.99 -5.28
C VAL A 446 30.89 -7.94 -4.25
N ALA A 447 30.83 -8.27 -2.96
CA ALA A 447 31.27 -7.37 -1.90
C ALA A 447 32.77 -7.07 -1.98
N ALA A 448 33.59 -8.09 -2.25
CA ALA A 448 35.03 -7.92 -2.45
C ALA A 448 35.33 -7.02 -3.67
N LEU A 449 34.64 -7.23 -4.79
CA LEU A 449 34.77 -6.41 -6.00
C LEU A 449 34.38 -4.94 -5.75
N ASP A 450 33.25 -4.71 -5.10
CA ASP A 450 32.78 -3.37 -4.77
C ASP A 450 33.78 -2.65 -3.85
N ALA A 451 34.24 -3.33 -2.80
CA ALA A 451 35.26 -2.79 -1.89
C ALA A 451 36.58 -2.45 -2.63
N ALA A 452 37.05 -3.31 -3.53
CA ALA A 452 38.27 -3.09 -4.29
C ALA A 452 38.12 -1.91 -5.28
N LEU A 453 36.98 -1.80 -5.96
CA LEU A 453 36.66 -0.67 -6.83
C LEU A 453 36.61 0.64 -6.03
N ARG A 454 35.92 0.66 -4.90
CA ARG A 454 35.85 1.84 -4.03
C ARG A 454 37.21 2.29 -3.55
N LYS A 455 38.04 1.33 -3.11
CA LYS A 455 39.42 1.60 -2.69
C LYS A 455 40.25 2.24 -3.80
N ALA A 456 40.10 1.77 -5.05
CA ALA A 456 40.79 2.34 -6.21
C ALA A 456 40.28 3.74 -6.58
N LEU A 457 38.98 4.01 -6.41
CA LEU A 457 38.32 5.19 -6.96
C LEU A 457 38.15 6.34 -5.96
N VAL A 458 38.01 6.07 -4.65
CA VAL A 458 37.64 7.08 -3.64
C VAL A 458 38.64 8.23 -3.55
N ASN A 459 39.92 7.97 -3.79
CA ASN A 459 40.98 8.99 -3.78
C ASN A 459 40.84 9.98 -4.95
N PHE A 460 40.22 9.56 -6.05
CA PHE A 460 39.97 10.39 -7.23
C PHE A 460 38.57 11.01 -7.20
N TYR A 461 37.62 10.28 -6.63
CA TYR A 461 36.22 10.65 -6.51
C TYR A 461 35.73 10.41 -5.07
N PRO A 462 36.02 11.34 -4.14
CA PRO A 462 35.58 11.23 -2.74
C PRO A 462 34.09 10.95 -2.52
N PRO A 463 33.15 11.45 -3.36
CA PRO A 463 31.71 11.17 -3.19
C PRO A 463 31.34 9.68 -3.23
N ILE A 464 32.19 8.81 -3.79
CA ILE A 464 31.97 7.35 -3.78
C ILE A 464 31.91 6.80 -2.34
N ALA A 465 32.57 7.45 -1.38
CA ALA A 465 32.52 7.04 0.02
C ALA A 465 31.10 7.07 0.60
N ASP A 466 30.25 7.97 0.10
CA ASP A 466 28.87 8.14 0.56
C ASP A 466 27.88 7.23 -0.19
N PHE A 467 28.34 6.47 -1.20
CA PHE A 467 27.47 5.58 -1.96
C PHE A 467 27.34 4.25 -1.24
N GLU A 468 26.14 3.71 -1.14
CA GLU A 468 25.87 2.41 -0.54
C GLU A 468 25.11 1.52 -1.52
N LEU A 469 25.43 0.23 -1.52
CA LEU A 469 24.66 -0.78 -2.23
C LEU A 469 23.53 -1.22 -1.29
N THR A 470 22.28 -0.87 -1.63
CA THR A 470 21.12 -1.05 -0.75
C THR A 470 20.32 -2.31 -1.04
N ASP A 471 20.35 -2.82 -2.28
CA ASP A 471 19.66 -4.06 -2.68
C ASP A 471 20.42 -4.74 -3.83
N TYR A 472 20.36 -6.06 -3.87
CA TYR A 472 21.02 -6.90 -4.87
C TYR A 472 20.13 -8.09 -5.24
N LYS A 473 19.79 -8.21 -6.53
CA LYS A 473 18.93 -9.28 -7.04
C LYS A 473 19.54 -9.91 -8.28
N VAL A 474 19.63 -11.24 -8.28
CA VAL A 474 20.07 -12.01 -9.44
C VAL A 474 18.95 -12.89 -9.96
N ARG A 475 18.76 -12.91 -11.27
CA ARG A 475 17.82 -13.82 -11.95
C ARG A 475 18.49 -14.51 -13.13
N ILE A 476 18.22 -15.81 -13.26
CA ILE A 476 18.61 -16.61 -14.43
C ILE A 476 17.48 -16.52 -15.45
N LEU A 477 17.79 -16.12 -16.68
CA LEU A 477 16.77 -15.82 -17.70
C LEU A 477 16.32 -17.07 -18.45
N ASN A 478 17.25 -17.96 -18.76
CA ASN A 478 17.00 -19.18 -19.56
C ASN A 478 17.37 -20.41 -18.74
N GLY A 479 16.50 -20.85 -17.82
CA GLY A 479 16.76 -21.98 -16.93
C GLY A 479 17.08 -23.31 -17.64
N ASN A 480 16.68 -23.45 -18.92
CA ASN A 480 16.83 -24.68 -19.69
C ASN A 480 18.22 -24.89 -20.32
N THR A 481 19.11 -23.89 -20.31
CA THR A 481 20.46 -23.98 -20.90
C THR A 481 21.57 -24.24 -19.86
N GLY A 482 21.21 -24.58 -18.61
CA GLY A 482 22.15 -24.91 -17.55
C GLY A 482 23.14 -23.77 -17.26
N THR A 483 24.43 -24.09 -17.11
CA THR A 483 25.50 -23.13 -16.78
C THR A 483 25.79 -22.09 -17.87
N SER A 484 25.21 -22.24 -19.07
CA SER A 484 25.32 -21.25 -20.15
C SER A 484 24.17 -20.23 -20.15
N ALA A 485 23.25 -20.32 -19.19
CA ALA A 485 22.15 -19.38 -19.06
C ALA A 485 22.67 -17.97 -18.76
N LYS A 486 22.08 -16.99 -19.45
CA LYS A 486 22.34 -15.58 -19.14
C LYS A 486 21.78 -15.25 -17.75
N THR A 487 22.63 -14.60 -16.98
CA THR A 487 22.37 -14.12 -15.64
C THR A 487 22.18 -12.61 -15.69
N ARG A 488 21.11 -12.15 -15.06
CA ARG A 488 20.78 -10.74 -14.87
C ARG A 488 21.05 -10.35 -13.42
N ALA A 489 21.92 -9.38 -13.19
CA ALA A 489 22.15 -8.79 -11.87
C ALA A 489 21.57 -7.38 -11.83
N LEU A 490 20.71 -7.10 -10.86
CA LEU A 490 20.19 -5.78 -10.52
C LEU A 490 20.84 -5.31 -9.22
N VAL A 491 21.40 -4.11 -9.25
CA VAL A 491 22.06 -3.47 -8.10
C VAL A 491 21.35 -2.15 -7.83
N GLU A 492 20.78 -2.00 -6.64
CA GLU A 492 20.32 -0.70 -6.16
C GLU A 492 21.45 -0.04 -5.38
N SER A 493 21.74 1.21 -5.70
CA SER A 493 22.68 2.06 -5.00
C SER A 493 22.00 3.34 -4.52
N GLY A 494 22.53 3.96 -3.47
CA GLY A 494 22.05 5.25 -3.01
C GLY A 494 23.15 6.08 -2.34
N ASN A 495 22.88 7.38 -2.15
CA ASN A 495 23.78 8.32 -1.46
C ASN A 495 23.11 8.96 -0.22
N GLY A 496 22.16 8.25 0.39
CA GLY A 496 21.31 8.77 1.46
C GLY A 496 20.23 9.77 1.03
N GLN A 497 20.33 10.37 -0.17
CA GLN A 497 19.33 11.33 -0.69
C GLN A 497 18.52 10.76 -1.87
N LYS A 498 19.19 10.06 -2.79
CA LYS A 498 18.58 9.42 -3.96
C LYS A 498 18.98 7.95 -3.99
N ARG A 499 18.09 7.14 -4.55
CA ARG A 499 18.33 5.74 -4.92
C ARG A 499 18.27 5.58 -6.43
N TRP A 500 19.08 4.70 -6.96
CA TRP A 500 19.10 4.36 -8.38
C TRP A 500 19.45 2.89 -8.57
N THR A 501 18.88 2.29 -9.62
CA THR A 501 19.08 0.87 -9.91
C THR A 501 19.75 0.72 -11.27
N THR A 502 20.80 -0.08 -11.30
CA THR A 502 21.54 -0.47 -12.50
C THR A 502 21.48 -1.97 -12.72
N ILE A 503 21.77 -2.39 -13.95
CA ILE A 503 21.68 -3.77 -14.40
C ILE A 503 22.95 -4.17 -15.15
N GLY A 504 23.34 -5.41 -14.99
CA GLY A 504 24.36 -6.08 -15.79
C GLY A 504 23.87 -7.46 -16.22
N VAL A 505 24.29 -7.89 -17.40
CA VAL A 505 23.85 -9.16 -17.99
C VAL A 505 25.05 -9.88 -18.59
N SER A 506 25.33 -11.07 -18.09
CA SER A 506 26.39 -11.94 -18.59
C SER A 506 26.03 -13.40 -18.33
N THR A 507 26.65 -14.33 -19.07
CA THR A 507 26.63 -15.76 -18.72
C THR A 507 27.39 -16.03 -17.41
N ASN A 508 28.25 -15.11 -16.97
CA ASN A 508 28.96 -15.16 -15.70
C ASN A 508 28.30 -14.24 -14.66
N ILE A 509 27.85 -14.81 -13.53
CA ILE A 509 27.20 -14.06 -12.44
C ILE A 509 28.09 -12.96 -11.85
N VAL A 510 29.40 -13.21 -11.72
CA VAL A 510 30.35 -12.24 -11.17
C VAL A 510 30.53 -11.08 -12.14
N GLU A 511 30.61 -11.37 -13.44
CA GLU A 511 30.70 -10.33 -14.48
C GLU A 511 29.40 -9.50 -14.57
N ALA A 512 28.22 -10.14 -14.55
CA ALA A 512 26.95 -9.44 -14.56
C ALA A 512 26.83 -8.50 -13.35
N SER A 513 27.20 -8.97 -12.16
CA SER A 513 27.20 -8.16 -10.93
C SER A 513 28.18 -7.00 -11.03
N TYR A 514 29.38 -7.27 -11.52
CA TYR A 514 30.42 -6.27 -11.74
C TYR A 514 29.96 -5.16 -12.70
N GLN A 515 29.35 -5.51 -13.85
CA GLN A 515 28.81 -4.53 -14.80
C GLN A 515 27.77 -3.62 -14.13
N ALA A 516 26.87 -4.20 -13.32
CA ALA A 516 25.84 -3.46 -12.60
C ALA A 516 26.45 -2.49 -11.56
N VAL A 517 27.44 -2.94 -10.78
CA VAL A 517 28.13 -2.12 -9.77
C VAL A 517 28.89 -0.96 -10.42
N VAL A 518 29.65 -1.22 -11.49
CA VAL A 518 30.38 -0.17 -12.22
C VAL A 518 29.42 0.89 -12.76
N ALA A 519 28.34 0.47 -13.42
CA ALA A 519 27.30 1.38 -13.89
C ALA A 519 26.68 2.18 -12.73
N GLY A 520 26.47 1.54 -11.57
CA GLY A 520 25.93 2.18 -10.37
C GLY A 520 26.83 3.31 -9.86
N LEU A 521 28.13 3.06 -9.78
CA LEU A 521 29.13 4.07 -9.38
C LEU A 521 29.23 5.20 -10.41
N GLU A 522 29.29 4.88 -11.70
CA GLU A 522 29.33 5.89 -12.77
C GLU A 522 28.10 6.80 -12.75
N TYR A 523 26.90 6.22 -12.60
CA TYR A 523 25.67 7.00 -12.54
C TYR A 523 25.61 7.86 -11.26
N GLY A 524 26.04 7.34 -10.11
CA GLY A 524 26.17 8.13 -8.89
C GLY A 524 27.10 9.33 -9.06
N LEU A 525 28.22 9.15 -9.75
CA LEU A 525 29.13 10.26 -10.08
C LEU A 525 28.50 11.27 -11.05
N LEU A 526 27.76 10.82 -12.06
CA LEU A 526 27.01 11.72 -12.95
C LEU A 526 26.03 12.58 -12.13
N LEU A 527 25.26 11.98 -11.22
CA LEU A 527 24.34 12.72 -10.36
C LEU A 527 25.05 13.77 -9.49
N TYR A 528 26.26 13.47 -9.02
CA TYR A 528 27.05 14.39 -8.19
C TYR A 528 27.60 15.57 -8.99
N PHE A 529 28.09 15.32 -10.21
CA PHE A 529 28.76 16.33 -11.04
C PHE A 529 27.82 17.08 -12.00
N GLN A 530 26.55 16.71 -12.08
CA GLN A 530 25.57 17.48 -12.85
C GLN A 530 25.29 18.84 -12.17
N PRO A 531 25.21 19.93 -12.95
CA PRO A 531 24.76 21.21 -12.41
C PRO A 531 23.33 21.07 -11.88
N LYS A 532 23.10 21.57 -10.67
CA LYS A 532 21.79 21.56 -10.01
C LYS A 532 20.76 22.41 -10.74
#